data_AF-A0A2X5P996-F1
#
_entry.id   AF-A0A2X5P996-F1
#
_cell.length_a   1.000
_cell.length_b   1.000
_cell.length_c   1.000
_cell.angle_alpha   90.00
_cell.angle_beta   90.00
_cell.angle_gamma   90.00
#
_symmetry.space_group_name_H-M   'P 1'
#
loop_
_entity.id
_entity.type
_entity.pdbx_description
1 polymer ?
#
loop_
_entity_poly.entity_id
_entity_poly.type
_entity_poly.pdbx_seq_one_letter_code
_entity_poly.pdbx_strand_id
1 'polypeptide(L)' 'MTELHYMTILVSAFISYTFLSLESLAEELERPFGTASNQLPLDAICLTIERHMLEMNDLSPLPPALLPDRHFKLT' A
#
# COMPACT_ATOMS: atom_id res chain seq x y z
N MET A 1 -8.51 45.44 9.45
CA MET A 1 -7.58 44.62 8.65
C MET A 1 -6.59 44.04 9.64
N THR A 2 -6.49 42.71 9.71
CA THR A 2 -5.68 41.86 10.64
C THR A 2 -6.48 41.02 11.65
N GLU A 3 -7.53 40.32 11.21
CA GLU A 3 -8.31 39.44 12.10
C GLU A 3 -7.72 38.03 12.29
N LEU A 4 -6.51 37.75 11.76
CA LEU A 4 -5.93 36.42 11.86
C LEU A 4 -4.39 36.38 11.78
N HIS A 5 -3.65 37.31 12.41
CA HIS A 5 -2.18 37.39 12.26
C HIS A 5 -1.45 36.04 12.48
N TYR A 6 -1.58 35.43 13.66
CA TYR A 6 -0.91 34.16 13.98
C TYR A 6 -1.72 32.93 13.57
N MET A 7 -3.06 33.05 13.60
CA MET A 7 -3.95 31.95 13.23
C MET A 7 -3.94 31.66 11.72
N THR A 8 -3.53 32.62 10.86
CA THR A 8 -3.34 32.36 9.42
C THR A 8 -2.27 31.29 9.20
N ILE A 9 -1.19 31.29 9.99
CA ILE A 9 -0.14 30.26 9.87
C ILE A 9 -0.69 28.88 10.22
N LEU A 10 -1.45 28.77 11.32
CA LEU A 10 -2.03 27.50 11.76
C LEU A 10 -3.08 26.97 10.78
N VAL A 11 -4.01 27.83 10.36
CA VAL A 11 -5.07 27.45 9.40
C VAL A 11 -4.46 27.13 8.04
N SER A 12 -3.49 27.92 7.56
CA SER A 12 -2.78 27.62 6.32
C SER A 12 -2.03 26.30 6.41
N ALA A 13 -1.30 26.04 7.50
CA ALA A 13 -0.58 24.77 7.66
C ALA A 13 -1.54 23.57 7.70
N PHE A 14 -2.69 23.70 8.37
CA PHE A 14 -3.71 22.65 8.43
C PHE A 14 -4.32 22.36 7.06
N ILE A 15 -4.71 23.41 6.33
CA ILE A 15 -5.26 23.27 4.98
C ILE A 15 -4.20 22.68 4.05
N SER A 16 -2.98 23.22 4.03
CA SER A 16 -1.88 22.70 3.22
C SER A 16 -1.55 21.25 3.52
N TYR A 17 -1.50 20.84 4.80
CA TYR A 17 -1.30 19.46 5.17
C TYR A 17 -2.39 18.55 4.60
N THR A 18 -3.65 18.98 4.69
CA THR A 18 -4.79 18.19 4.19
C THR A 18 -4.71 18.01 2.68
N PHE A 19 -4.44 19.07 1.92
CA PHE A 19 -4.36 18.98 0.46
C PHE A 19 -3.10 18.24 -0.01
N LEU A 20 -1.93 18.50 0.58
CA LEU A 20 -0.68 17.84 0.20
C LEU A 20 -0.70 16.34 0.56
N SER A 21 -1.28 15.97 1.70
CA SER A 21 -1.42 14.56 2.07
C SER A 21 -2.41 13.84 1.15
N LEU A 22 -3.49 14.50 0.72
CA LEU A 22 -4.42 13.95 -0.26
C LEU A 22 -3.75 13.72 -1.62
N GLU A 23 -2.94 14.67 -2.09
CA GLU A 23 -2.15 14.53 -3.33
C GLU A 23 -1.15 13.36 -3.23
N SER A 24 -0.41 13.28 -2.13
CA SER A 24 0.56 12.19 -1.89
C SER A 24 -0.14 10.83 -1.83
N LEU A 25 -1.32 10.75 -1.22
CA LEU A 25 -2.11 9.52 -1.18
C LEU A 25 -2.57 9.12 -2.59
N ALA A 26 -3.02 10.09 -3.39
CA ALA A 26 -3.45 9.85 -4.76
C ALA A 26 -2.28 9.31 -5.62
N GLU A 27 -1.10 9.91 -5.53
CA GLU A 27 0.10 9.43 -6.24
C GLU A 27 0.46 7.98 -5.87
N GLU A 28 0.32 7.64 -4.59
CA GLU A 28 0.58 6.29 -4.11
C GLU A 28 -0.44 5.27 -4.64
N LEU A 29 -1.71 5.65 -4.70
CA LEU A 29 -2.80 4.84 -5.28
C LEU A 29 -2.69 4.69 -6.80
N GLU A 30 -2.08 5.64 -7.51
CA GLU A 30 -1.81 5.53 -8.95
C GLU A 30 -0.78 4.44 -9.29
N ARG A 31 0.05 4.03 -8.32
CA ARG A 31 1.08 3.00 -8.50
C ARG A 31 0.81 1.76 -7.65
N PRO A 32 -0.30 1.02 -7.88
CA PRO A 32 -0.67 -0.10 -7.01
C PRO A 32 0.25 -1.33 -7.16
N PHE A 33 1.01 -1.42 -8.26
CA PHE A 33 1.82 -2.59 -8.65
C PHE A 33 3.33 -2.42 -8.41
N GLY A 34 3.75 -1.55 -7.49
CA GLY A 34 5.15 -1.43 -7.12
C GLY A 34 5.54 -2.35 -5.95
N THR A 35 6.66 -2.04 -5.29
CA THR A 35 7.25 -2.82 -4.19
C THR A 35 7.20 -2.10 -2.82
N ALA A 36 6.49 -0.99 -2.72
CA ALA A 36 6.28 -0.26 -1.47
C ALA A 36 5.38 -1.05 -0.50
N SER A 37 5.42 -0.69 0.78
CA SER A 37 4.77 -1.45 1.85
C SER A 37 3.26 -1.56 1.77
N ASN A 38 2.61 -0.60 1.16
CA ASN A 38 1.16 -0.48 1.02
C ASN A 38 0.67 -0.72 -0.42
N GLN A 39 1.58 -1.14 -1.29
CA GLN A 39 1.24 -1.60 -2.63
C GLN A 39 0.80 -3.06 -2.58
N LEU A 40 0.20 -3.54 -3.66
CA LEU A 40 -0.40 -4.88 -3.71
C LEU A 40 0.69 -5.95 -3.57
N PRO A 41 0.46 -7.00 -2.76
CA PRO A 41 1.41 -8.11 -2.60
C PRO A 41 1.29 -9.06 -3.80
N LEU A 42 1.81 -8.64 -4.96
CA LEU A 42 1.71 -9.39 -6.21
C LEU A 42 2.37 -10.76 -6.12
N ASP A 43 3.52 -10.86 -5.46
CA ASP A 43 4.24 -12.13 -5.28
C ASP A 43 3.38 -13.15 -4.51
N ALA A 44 2.67 -12.71 -3.46
CA ALA A 44 1.72 -13.53 -2.72
C ALA A 44 0.55 -14.00 -3.58
N ILE A 45 0.00 -13.12 -4.41
CA ILE A 45 -1.11 -13.44 -5.29
C ILE A 45 -0.65 -14.47 -6.34
N CYS A 46 0.51 -14.27 -6.96
CA CYS A 46 1.09 -15.19 -7.93
C CYS A 46 1.35 -16.57 -7.31
N LEU A 47 1.98 -16.62 -6.13
CA LEU A 47 2.23 -17.89 -5.43
C LEU A 47 0.94 -18.59 -5.02
N THR A 48 -0.09 -17.84 -4.61
CA THR A 48 -1.41 -18.41 -4.30
C THR A 48 -2.05 -19.03 -5.54
N ILE A 49 -2.01 -18.32 -6.68
CA ILE A 49 -2.52 -18.83 -7.97
C ILE A 49 -1.76 -20.09 -8.38
N GLU A 50 -0.42 -20.06 -8.32
CA GLU A 50 0.43 -21.22 -8.64
C GLU A 50 0.06 -22.43 -7.77
N ARG A 51 -0.07 -22.22 -6.46
CA ARG A 51 -0.45 -23.27 -5.53
C ARG A 51 -1.81 -23.86 -5.85
N HIS A 52 -2.81 -23.02 -6.12
CA HIS A 52 -4.15 -23.46 -6.49
C HIS A 52 -4.13 -24.26 -7.80
N MET A 53 -3.35 -23.83 -8.78
CA MET A 53 -3.22 -24.55 -10.05
C MET A 53 -2.56 -25.93 -9.88
N LEU A 54 -1.52 -26.03 -9.05
CA LEU A 54 -0.88 -27.32 -8.76
C LEU A 54 -1.79 -28.25 -7.95
N GLU A 55 -2.49 -27.69 -6.95
CA GLU A 55 -3.43 -28.41 -6.10
C GLU A 55 -4.60 -28.98 -6.92
N MET A 56 -5.13 -28.22 -7.88
CA MET A 56 -6.20 -28.69 -8.78
C MET A 56 -5.74 -29.80 -9.75
N ASN A 57 -4.44 -29.93 -10.00
CA ASN A 57 -3.87 -30.95 -10.90
C ASN A 57 -3.22 -32.12 -10.13
N ASP A 58 -3.39 -32.19 -8.82
CA ASP A 58 -2.74 -33.19 -7.93
C ASP A 58 -1.21 -33.26 -8.10
N LEU A 59 -0.58 -32.15 -8.49
CA LEU A 59 0.87 -32.05 -8.71
C LEU A 59 1.58 -31.69 -7.40
N SER A 60 2.64 -32.42 -7.09
CA SER A 60 3.50 -32.20 -5.93
C SER A 60 4.97 -32.06 -6.37
N PRO A 61 5.79 -31.26 -5.66
CA PRO A 61 5.50 -30.54 -4.42
C PRO A 61 4.81 -29.18 -4.65
N LEU A 62 3.97 -28.76 -3.70
CA LEU A 62 3.43 -27.41 -3.67
C LEU A 62 4.53 -26.40 -3.23
N PRO A 63 4.58 -25.19 -3.82
CA PRO A 63 5.47 -24.14 -3.34
C PRO A 63 5.16 -23.77 -1.88
N PRO A 64 6.18 -23.36 -1.09
CA PRO A 64 5.99 -23.00 0.31
C PRO A 64 5.05 -21.79 0.44
N ALA A 65 4.16 -21.83 1.44
CA ALA A 65 3.26 -20.71 1.71
C ALA A 65 4.07 -19.48 2.18
N LEU A 66 3.80 -18.32 1.60
CA LEU A 66 4.32 -17.05 2.09
C LEU A 66 3.72 -16.77 3.47
N LEU A 67 4.59 -16.61 4.46
CA LEU A 67 4.22 -16.17 5.80
C LEU A 67 4.43 -14.66 5.91
N PRO A 68 3.49 -13.91 6.50
CA PRO A 68 3.65 -12.48 6.68
C PRO A 68 4.87 -12.20 7.56
N ASP A 69 5.71 -11.26 7.11
CA ASP A 69 6.83 -10.76 7.89
C ASP A 69 6.35 -9.90 9.08
N ARG A 70 7.28 -9.35 9.86
CA ARG A 70 6.96 -8.48 11.00
C ARG A 70 6.15 -7.22 10.63
N HIS A 71 6.09 -6.87 9.35
CA HIS A 71 5.36 -5.73 8.81
C HIS A 71 4.11 -6.18 8.02
N PHE A 72 3.67 -7.44 8.20
CA PHE A 72 2.53 -8.03 7.51
C PHE A 72 2.66 -8.06 5.99
N LYS A 73 3.88 -8.01 5.45
CA LYS A 73 4.16 -8.15 4.02
C LYS A 73 4.29 -9.62 3.64
N LEU A 74 3.72 -9.97 2.49
CA LEU A 74 3.79 -11.30 1.89
C LEU A 74 4.70 -11.25 0.64
N THR A 75 5.94 -10.82 0.83
CA THR A 75 7.01 -10.78 -0.20
C THR A 75 8.05 -11.84 0.08
#